data_AF-A0A1I8NKZ4-F1
#
_entry.id   AF-A0A1I8NKZ4-F1
#
_cell.length_a   1.000
_cell.length_b   1.000
_cell.length_c   1.000
_cell.angle_alpha   90.00
_cell.angle_beta   90.00
_cell.angle_gamma   90.00
#
_symmetry.space_group_name_H-M   'P 1'
#
loop_
_entity.id
_entity.type
_entity.pdbx_description
1 polymer ?
#
loop_
_entity_poly.entity_id
_entity_poly.type
_entity_poly.pdbx_seq_one_letter_code
_entity_poly.pdbx_strand_id
1 'polypeptide(L)'
;MVMLKQLDEPGVEYLTKLFNLSLATLVVPDAWNVSRVVPLLKPGKDTSKSDSYRPISLLSPVAKTLEALLLNSIRECFPVADHQHGFRKLHSTTTALHAISTHVSRGPNQNRPCDGLFEDIEH
;
A
#
# COMPACT_ATOMS: atom_id res chain seq x y z
N MET A 1 1.81 -16.84 1.89
CA MET A 1 0.82 -17.26 0.86
C MET A 1 0.95 -18.73 0.47
N VAL A 2 2.13 -19.37 0.63
CA VAL A 2 2.34 -20.80 0.33
C VAL A 2 1.43 -21.72 1.17
N MET A 3 1.25 -21.43 2.46
CA MET A 3 0.42 -22.26 3.36
C MET A 3 -1.06 -22.37 2.93
N LEU A 4 -1.69 -21.26 2.51
CA LEU A 4 -3.10 -21.30 2.08
C LEU A 4 -3.30 -22.03 0.75
N LYS A 5 -2.26 -22.08 -0.09
CA LYS A 5 -2.31 -22.84 -1.36
C LYS A 5 -2.31 -24.35 -1.16
N GLN A 6 -1.97 -24.82 0.04
CA GLN A 6 -1.93 -26.24 0.40
C GLN A 6 -3.22 -26.73 1.06
N LEU A 7 -4.21 -25.85 1.22
CA LEU A 7 -5.52 -26.25 1.75
C LEU A 7 -6.22 -27.17 0.75
N ASP A 8 -6.87 -28.18 1.30
CA ASP A 8 -7.80 -29.03 0.60
C ASP A 8 -9.11 -28.27 0.31
N GLU A 9 -9.95 -28.86 -0.55
CA GLU A 9 -11.22 -28.25 -0.97
C GLU A 9 -12.11 -27.86 0.23
N PRO A 10 -12.30 -28.68 1.28
CA PRO A 10 -13.05 -28.28 2.47
C PRO A 10 -12.44 -27.07 3.20
N GLY A 11 -11.10 -27.00 3.31
CA GLY A 11 -10.42 -25.87 3.93
C GLY A 11 -10.62 -24.56 3.16
N VAL A 12 -10.60 -24.61 1.84
CA VAL A 12 -10.89 -23.46 0.96
C VAL A 12 -12.35 -23.03 1.10
N GLU A 13 -13.29 -23.98 1.10
CA GLU A 13 -14.71 -23.68 1.28
C GLU A 13 -14.99 -23.02 2.64
N TYR A 14 -14.37 -23.52 3.70
CA TYR A 14 -14.49 -22.96 5.05
C TYR A 14 -13.98 -21.52 5.13
N LEU A 15 -12.79 -21.24 4.61
CA LEU A 15 -12.25 -19.87 4.59
C LEU A 15 -13.11 -18.94 3.73
N THR A 16 -13.64 -19.43 2.61
CA THR A 16 -14.55 -18.65 1.75
C THR A 16 -15.81 -18.25 2.51
N LYS A 17 -16.42 -19.17 3.26
CA LYS A 17 -17.57 -18.87 4.12
C LYS A 17 -17.24 -17.81 5.17
N LEU A 18 -16.08 -17.91 5.81
CA LEU A 18 -15.64 -16.93 6.81
C LEU A 18 -15.39 -15.54 6.21
N PHE A 19 -14.76 -15.46 5.03
CA PHE A 19 -14.57 -14.17 4.35
C PHE A 19 -15.90 -13.55 3.93
N ASN A 20 -16.81 -14.34 3.36
CA ASN A 20 -18.13 -13.85 2.99
C ASN A 20 -18.91 -13.36 4.22
N LEU A 21 -18.84 -14.07 5.34
CA LEU A 21 -19.45 -13.64 6.59
C LEU A 21 -18.84 -12.33 7.09
N SER A 22 -17.51 -12.20 7.06
CA SER A 22 -16.81 -10.98 7.49
C SER A 22 -17.21 -9.78 6.61
N LEU A 23 -17.32 -9.98 5.29
CA LEU A 23 -17.76 -8.95 4.35
C LEU A 23 -19.23 -8.56 4.54
N ALA A 24 -20.11 -9.54 4.78
CA ALA A 24 -21.54 -9.30 4.98
C ALA A 24 -21.85 -8.59 6.30
N THR A 25 -21.07 -8.88 7.35
CA THR A 25 -21.23 -8.29 8.68
C THR A 25 -20.39 -7.03 8.89
N LEU A 26 -19.44 -6.75 8.00
CA LEU A 26 -18.42 -5.71 8.16
C LEU A 26 -17.57 -5.88 9.44
N VAL A 27 -17.44 -7.11 9.93
CA VAL A 27 -16.66 -7.44 11.13
C VAL A 27 -15.46 -8.29 10.72
N VAL A 28 -14.27 -7.85 11.11
CA VAL A 28 -13.03 -8.63 10.99
C VAL A 28 -12.75 -9.29 12.34
N PRO A 29 -12.55 -10.61 12.41
CA PRO A 29 -12.17 -11.28 13.65
C PRO A 29 -10.90 -10.70 14.27
N ASP A 30 -10.88 -10.51 15.60
CA ASP A 30 -9.73 -9.94 16.31
C ASP A 30 -8.43 -10.71 16.07
N ALA A 31 -8.52 -12.05 15.97
CA ALA A 31 -7.38 -12.91 15.66
C ALA A 31 -6.71 -12.56 14.32
N TRP A 32 -7.43 -11.94 13.39
CA TRP A 32 -6.91 -11.51 12.09
C TRP A 32 -6.32 -10.10 12.13
N ASN A 33 -6.66 -9.30 13.14
CA ASN A 33 -6.08 -7.97 13.39
C ASN A 33 -4.74 -8.03 14.16
N VAL A 34 -4.37 -9.20 14.68
CA VAL A 34 -3.06 -9.38 15.32
C VAL A 34 -1.96 -9.47 14.25
N SER A 35 -0.93 -8.64 14.39
CA SER A 35 0.24 -8.63 13.51
C SER A 35 1.54 -8.77 14.29
N ARG A 36 2.55 -9.35 13.65
CA ARG A 36 3.92 -9.40 14.20
C ARG A 36 4.71 -8.20 13.68
N VAL A 37 5.11 -7.30 14.57
CA VAL A 37 5.97 -6.16 14.22
C VAL A 37 7.42 -6.63 14.10
N VAL A 38 8.05 -6.32 12.97
CA VAL A 38 9.46 -6.62 12.71
C VAL A 38 10.17 -5.33 12.29
N PRO A 39 11.26 -4.92 12.96
CA PRO A 39 12.05 -3.76 12.53
C PRO A 39 12.94 -4.11 11.33
N LEU A 40 12.89 -3.30 10.28
CA LEU A 40 13.76 -3.41 9.10
C LEU A 40 14.74 -2.23 9.03
N LEU A 41 16.03 -2.53 8.99
CA LEU A 41 17.07 -1.50 8.87
C LEU A 41 16.94 -0.73 7.54
N LYS A 42 16.99 0.59 7.61
CA LYS A 42 17.10 1.49 6.46
C LYS A 42 18.49 1.30 5.81
N PRO A 43 18.59 1.15 4.48
CA PRO A 43 19.88 0.96 3.81
C PRO A 43 20.88 2.06 4.17
N GLY A 44 22.11 1.65 4.53
CA GLY A 44 23.21 2.57 4.84
C GLY A 44 23.06 3.36 6.16
N LYS A 45 22.14 2.98 7.04
CA LYS A 45 21.95 3.61 8.35
C LYS A 45 22.62 2.82 9.47
N ASP A 46 22.86 3.52 10.58
CA ASP A 46 23.56 3.03 11.77
C ASP A 46 22.67 2.06 12.57
N THR A 47 23.19 0.87 12.88
CA THR A 47 22.42 -0.16 13.61
C THR A 47 22.22 0.16 15.09
N SER A 48 22.96 1.13 15.64
CA SER A 48 22.83 1.52 17.05
C SER A 48 21.66 2.48 17.30
N LYS A 49 21.09 3.09 16.26
CA LYS A 49 20.02 4.09 16.38
C LYS A 49 18.65 3.50 16.08
N SER A 50 17.67 3.80 16.92
CA SER A 50 16.28 3.35 16.73
C SER A 50 15.64 3.95 15.47
N ASP A 51 15.97 5.20 15.12
CA ASP A 51 15.48 5.90 13.92
C ASP A 51 15.87 5.22 12.59
N SER A 52 16.84 4.31 12.66
CA SER A 52 17.43 3.64 11.52
C SER A 52 16.62 2.41 11.12
N TYR A 53 15.61 2.04 11.90
CA TYR A 53 14.70 0.94 11.61
C TYR A 53 13.32 1.45 11.18
N ARG A 54 12.66 0.72 10.28
CA ARG A 54 11.25 0.89 9.92
C ARG A 54 10.47 -0.28 10.51
N PRO A 55 9.51 -0.06 11.41
CA PRO A 55 8.65 -1.13 11.86
C PRO A 55 7.74 -1.57 10.71
N ILE A 56 7.67 -2.88 10.44
CA ILE A 56 6.69 -3.45 9.52
C ILE A 56 5.77 -4.42 10.26
N SER A 57 4.47 -4.31 10.00
CA SER A 57 3.46 -5.21 10.56
C SER A 57 3.24 -6.40 9.62
N LEU A 58 3.57 -7.60 10.08
CA LEU A 58 3.35 -8.84 9.34
C LEU A 58 2.03 -9.47 9.79
N LEU A 59 1.00 -9.26 9.00
CA LEU A 59 -0.29 -9.94 9.15
C LEU A 59 -0.22 -11.42 8.76
N SER A 60 -1.13 -12.21 9.35
CA SER A 60 -1.30 -13.61 8.99
C SER A 60 -1.69 -13.75 7.51
N PRO A 61 -1.38 -14.89 6.85
CA PRO A 61 -1.78 -15.11 5.47
C PRO A 61 -3.28 -14.97 5.24
N VAL A 62 -4.10 -15.39 6.19
CA VAL A 62 -5.57 -15.31 6.14
C VAL A 62 -6.03 -13.84 6.13
N ALA A 63 -5.51 -13.03 7.06
CA ALA A 63 -5.81 -11.61 7.14
C ALA A 63 -5.39 -10.86 5.86
N LYS A 64 -4.19 -11.15 5.33
CA LYS A 64 -3.73 -10.55 4.07
C LYS A 64 -4.61 -10.91 2.88
N THR A 65 -5.20 -12.11 2.87
CA THR A 65 -6.15 -12.48 1.83
C THR A 65 -7.43 -11.66 1.93
N LEU A 66 -7.97 -11.46 3.13
CA LEU A 66 -9.13 -10.58 3.34
C LEU A 66 -8.83 -9.13 2.95
N GLU A 67 -7.67 -8.58 3.32
CA GLU A 67 -7.23 -7.24 2.90
C GLU A 67 -7.21 -7.10 1.37
N ALA A 68 -6.71 -8.09 0.65
CA ALA A 68 -6.67 -8.07 -0.80
C ALA A 68 -8.07 -8.07 -1.43
N LEU A 69 -9.03 -8.79 -0.82
CA LEU A 69 -10.43 -8.77 -1.24
C LEU A 69 -11.06 -7.39 -1.01
N LEU A 70 -10.86 -6.82 0.18
CA LEU A 70 -11.36 -5.49 0.55
C LEU A 70 -10.76 -4.38 -0.31
N LEU A 71 -9.46 -4.45 -0.61
CA LEU A 71 -8.75 -3.44 -1.39
C LEU A 71 -9.37 -3.23 -2.77
N ASN A 72 -9.89 -4.29 -3.39
CA ASN A 72 -10.55 -4.18 -4.68
C ASN A 72 -11.85 -3.38 -4.57
N SER A 73 -12.67 -3.64 -3.55
CA SER A 73 -13.91 -2.90 -3.29
C SER A 73 -13.64 -1.45 -2.90
N ILE A 74 -12.68 -1.21 -2.00
CA ILE A 74 -12.34 0.13 -1.52
C ILE A 74 -11.83 1.01 -2.67
N ARG A 75 -11.01 0.46 -3.56
CA ARG A 75 -10.44 1.23 -4.69
C ARG A 75 -11.51 1.85 -5.60
N GLU A 76 -12.68 1.22 -5.72
CA GLU A 76 -13.77 1.78 -6.53
C GLU A 76 -14.46 2.96 -5.83
N CYS A 77 -14.42 3.01 -4.49
CA CYS A 77 -15.04 4.08 -3.70
C CYS A 77 -14.14 5.32 -3.54
N PHE A 78 -12.81 5.19 -3.68
CA PHE A 78 -11.86 6.27 -3.43
C PHE A 78 -11.12 6.66 -4.72
N PRO A 79 -11.66 7.62 -5.51
CA PRO A 79 -10.97 8.11 -6.69
C PRO A 79 -9.68 8.83 -6.29
N VAL A 80 -8.59 8.50 -6.98
CA VAL A 80 -7.26 9.07 -6.75
C VAL A 80 -7.05 10.27 -7.67
N ALA A 81 -6.47 11.35 -7.15
CA ALA A 81 -6.20 12.55 -7.93
C ALA A 81 -5.30 12.28 -9.16
N ASP A 82 -5.53 12.98 -10.27
CA ASP A 82 -4.82 12.76 -11.54
C ASP A 82 -3.31 12.96 -11.47
N HIS A 83 -2.84 13.82 -10.57
CA HIS A 83 -1.41 14.06 -10.34
C HIS A 83 -0.78 13.09 -9.33
N GLN A 84 -1.54 12.14 -8.76
CA GLN A 84 -0.98 11.13 -7.86
C GLN A 84 -0.49 9.93 -8.67
N HIS A 85 0.83 9.72 -8.66
CA HIS A 85 1.48 8.61 -9.34
C HIS A 85 1.78 7.42 -8.41
N GLY A 86 1.91 7.66 -7.11
CA GLY A 86 2.19 6.62 -6.12
C GLY A 86 1.01 5.66 -5.94
N PHE A 87 1.31 4.36 -5.85
CA PHE A 87 0.33 3.29 -5.57
C PHE A 87 -0.86 3.19 -6.55
N ARG A 88 -0.73 3.80 -7.74
CA ARG A 88 -1.75 3.83 -8.78
C ARG A 88 -1.38 2.89 -9.94
N LYS A 89 -2.36 2.16 -10.47
CA LYS A 89 -2.17 1.34 -11.68
C LYS A 89 -1.76 2.22 -12.86
N LEU A 90 -0.91 1.70 -13.73
CA LEU A 90 -0.40 2.38 -14.93
C LEU A 90 0.39 3.67 -14.66
N HIS A 91 0.76 3.94 -13.40
CA HIS A 91 1.63 5.04 -13.01
C HIS A 91 2.90 4.49 -12.38
N SER A 92 3.98 5.25 -12.50
CA SER A 92 5.31 4.91 -12.03
C SER A 92 6.08 6.17 -11.62
N THR A 93 7.25 5.97 -11.00
CA THR A 93 8.19 7.07 -10.73
C THR A 93 8.64 7.77 -12.01
N THR A 94 8.73 7.06 -13.14
CA THR A 94 9.09 7.65 -14.44
C THR A 94 7.98 8.54 -14.99
N THR A 95 6.71 8.14 -14.84
CA THR A 95 5.58 9.00 -15.25
C THR A 95 5.50 10.28 -14.40
N ALA A 96 5.81 10.19 -13.10
CA ALA A 96 5.85 11.34 -12.21
C ALA A 96 6.96 12.32 -12.61
N LEU A 97 8.17 11.79 -12.84
CA LEU A 97 9.31 12.60 -13.30
C LEU A 97 9.04 13.23 -14.67
N HIS A 98 8.38 12.52 -15.58
CA HIS A 98 8.03 13.06 -16.88
C HIS A 98 7.03 14.21 -16.78
N ALA A 99 6.02 14.10 -15.90
CA ALA A 99 5.05 15.16 -15.65
C ALA A 99 5.73 16.43 -15.12
N ILE A 100 6.61 16.29 -14.12
CA ILE A 100 7.39 17.41 -13.55
C ILE A 100 8.32 18.02 -14.61
N SER A 101 9.08 17.20 -15.34
CA SER A 101 10.00 17.67 -16.37
C SER A 101 9.30 18.43 -17.49
N THR A 102 8.12 17.95 -17.91
CA THR A 102 7.29 18.63 -18.91
C THR A 102 6.76 19.95 -18.40
N HIS A 103 6.38 20.02 -17.11
CA HIS A 103 5.93 21.25 -16.48
C HIS A 103 7.05 22.30 -16.48
N VAL A 104 8.25 21.92 -16.01
CA VAL A 104 9.43 22.81 -15.97
C VAL A 104 9.82 23.27 -17.38
N SER A 105 9.81 22.38 -18.37
CA SER A 105 10.20 22.72 -19.76
C SER A 105 9.22 23.67 -20.45
N ARG A 106 7.96 23.72 -20.01
CA ARG A 106 6.93 24.61 -20.58
C ARG A 106 6.89 26.00 -19.92
N GLY A 107 7.39 26.13 -18.70
CA GLY A 107 7.43 27.39 -17.95
C GLY A 107 8.02 28.58 -18.71
N PRO A 108 9.19 28.43 -19.36
CA PRO A 108 9.82 29.51 -20.14
C PRO A 108 8.92 30.05 -21.25
N ASN A 109 8.15 29.18 -21.92
CA ASN A 109 7.24 29.55 -23.00
C ASN A 109 5.97 30.26 -22.51
N GLN A 110 5.69 30.22 -21.20
CA GLN A 110 4.48 30.80 -20.61
C GLN A 110 4.78 32.05 -19.75
N ASN A 111 6.04 32.50 -19.72
CA ASN A 111 6.50 33.63 -18.91
C ASN A 111 6.11 33.50 -17.42
N ARG A 112 6.02 32.25 -16.93
CA ARG A 112 5.70 31.93 -15.53
C ARG A 112 6.96 31.38 -14.86
N PRO A 113 7.29 31.84 -13.63
CA PRO A 113 8.35 31.23 -12.85
C PRO A 113 8.00 29.76 -12.53
N CYS A 114 8.97 28.87 -12.66
CA CYS A 114 8.85 27.46 -12.30
C CYS A 114 9.52 27.21 -10.94
N ASP A 115 8.79 27.53 -9.87
CA ASP A 115 9.22 27.25 -8.51
C ASP A 115 8.68 25.88 -8.05
N GLY A 116 9.47 25.18 -7.24
CA GLY A 116 9.11 23.86 -6.70
C GLY A 116 9.26 23.83 -5.18
N LEU A 117 8.22 23.32 -4.50
CA LEU A 117 8.24 23.02 -3.07
C LEU A 117 8.24 21.50 -2.90
N PHE A 118 9.21 20.98 -2.14
CA PHE A 118 9.31 19.56 -1.82
C PHE A 118 8.94 19.36 -0.36
N GLU A 119 7.81 18.70 -0.14
CA GLU A 119 7.29 18.38 1.20
C GLU A 119 7.35 16.87 1.42
N ASP A 120 7.63 16.47 2.66
CA ASP A 120 7.57 15.08 3.09
C ASP A 120 6.76 15.00 4.38
N ILE A 121 6.05 13.90 4.57
CA ILE A 121 5.20 13.67 5.75
C ILE A 121 5.99 12.81 6.74
N GLU A 122 6.31 13.38 7.89
CA GLU A 122 6.92 12.65 8.99
C GLU A 122 5.95 11.58 9.52
N HIS A 123 6.45 10.36 9.72
CA HIS A 123 5.71 9.20 10.23
C HIS A 123 6.23 8.80 11.60
#